data_AF-A0A2U8WTT9-F1
#
_entry.id   AF-A0A2U8WTT9-F1
#
_cell.length_a   1.000
_cell.length_b   1.000
_cell.length_c   1.000
_cell.angle_alpha   90.00
_cell.angle_beta   90.00
_cell.angle_gamma   90.00
#
_symmetry.space_group_name_H-M   'P 1'
#
loop_
_entity.id
_entity.type
_entity.pdbx_description
1 polymer ?
#
loop_
_entity_poly.entity_id
_entity_poly.type
_entity_poly.pdbx_seq_one_letter_code
_entity_poly.pdbx_strand_id
1 'polypeptide(L)'
;MTIRTETERAAAVAKMQEMISAGRQGRPMTDSEHHLFESLASDVAEFDAAPTAAKVEPAPPPSPAPAPSPPTTPPAMQAQGKIDTAHAVEICRICEAADAMHLASGLLVEGVTVAEARERAGAVSTIREMVATAHRLSPAAVSIDLAAAYLAERRSVQAARADLFARMVAAEEAVGEISSHPPPPSMVASGIADTRASMVKVLRARGIEPRSP
;
A
#
# COMPACT_ATOMS: atom_id res chain seq x y z
N MET A 1 1.45 -18.30 38.31
CA MET A 1 2.16 -17.66 37.18
C MET A 1 2.97 -18.74 36.50
N THR A 2 2.40 -19.35 35.47
CA THR A 2 3.08 -20.37 34.67
C THR A 2 3.94 -19.61 33.66
N ILE A 3 5.27 -19.75 33.75
CA ILE A 3 6.20 -19.11 32.82
C ILE A 3 6.02 -19.84 31.47
N ARG A 4 5.18 -19.28 30.59
CA ARG A 4 5.05 -19.75 29.21
C ARG A 4 6.41 -19.63 28.53
N THR A 5 6.86 -20.71 27.90
CA THR A 5 8.25 -20.83 27.42
C THR A 5 8.38 -20.29 25.99
N GLU A 6 9.55 -19.79 25.60
CA GLU A 6 9.83 -19.32 24.22
C GLU A 6 9.49 -20.37 23.15
N THR A 7 9.54 -21.65 23.52
CA THR A 7 9.13 -22.79 22.70
C THR A 7 7.64 -22.75 22.33
N GLU A 8 6.77 -22.29 23.23
CA GLU A 8 5.33 -22.16 22.96
C GLU A 8 5.04 -21.02 21.99
N ARG A 9 5.79 -19.91 22.10
CA ARG A 9 5.73 -18.80 21.12
C ARG A 9 6.17 -19.27 19.73
N ALA A 10 7.28 -20.00 19.65
CA ALA A 10 7.78 -20.52 18.37
C ALA A 10 6.76 -21.48 17.71
N ALA A 11 6.10 -22.34 18.50
CA ALA A 11 5.05 -23.22 18.02
C ALA A 11 3.81 -22.46 17.52
N ALA A 12 3.39 -21.40 18.22
CA ALA A 12 2.27 -20.55 17.82
C ALA A 12 2.53 -19.83 16.49
N VAL A 13 3.73 -19.26 16.33
CA VAL A 13 4.16 -18.58 15.09
C VAL A 13 4.25 -19.57 13.93
N ALA A 14 4.83 -20.76 14.13
CA ALA A 14 4.91 -21.80 13.11
C ALA A 14 3.51 -22.22 12.63
N LYS A 15 2.55 -22.37 13.56
CA LYS A 15 1.17 -22.74 13.25
C LYS A 15 0.42 -21.65 12.48
N MET A 16 0.62 -20.37 12.83
CA MET A 16 0.08 -19.26 12.03
C MET A 16 0.63 -19.25 10.60
N GLN A 17 1.94 -19.49 10.44
CA GLN A 17 2.57 -19.52 9.12
C GLN A 17 2.05 -20.68 8.25
N GLU A 18 1.77 -21.83 8.86
CA GLU A 18 1.14 -22.98 8.21
C GLU A 18 -0.27 -22.64 7.70
N MET A 19 -1.09 -22.00 8.54
CA MET A 19 -2.46 -21.60 8.18
C MET A 19 -2.48 -20.57 7.04
N ILE A 20 -1.57 -19.60 7.07
CA ILE A 20 -1.39 -18.61 5.99
C ILE A 20 -0.98 -19.32 4.69
N SER A 21 -0.12 -20.32 4.77
CA SER A 21 0.32 -21.10 3.61
C SER A 21 -0.81 -21.94 3.01
N ALA A 22 -1.66 -22.54 3.85
CA ALA A 22 -2.85 -23.27 3.41
C ALA A 22 -3.87 -22.36 2.70
N GLY A 23 -4.08 -21.13 3.20
CA GLY A 23 -4.96 -20.15 2.55
C GLY A 23 -4.49 -19.74 1.15
N ARG A 24 -3.17 -19.65 0.94
CA ARG A 24 -2.59 -19.37 -0.40
C ARG A 24 -2.84 -20.48 -1.43
N GLN A 25 -3.14 -21.70 -0.98
CA GLN A 25 -3.48 -22.83 -1.86
C GLN A 25 -4.96 -22.86 -2.24
N GLY A 26 -5.74 -21.81 -1.91
CA GLY A 26 -7.14 -21.68 -2.31
C GLY A 26 -8.11 -22.49 -1.46
N ARG A 27 -7.68 -23.01 -0.30
CA ARG A 27 -8.61 -23.58 0.69
C ARG A 27 -9.28 -22.46 1.47
N PRO A 28 -10.63 -22.35 1.44
CA PRO A 28 -11.32 -21.42 2.32
C PRO A 28 -11.14 -21.85 3.77
N MET A 29 -10.74 -20.91 4.63
CA MET A 29 -10.55 -21.09 6.06
C MET A 29 -11.92 -21.28 6.72
N THR A 30 -12.05 -22.31 7.54
CA THR A 30 -13.29 -22.57 8.31
C THR A 30 -13.41 -21.58 9.48
N ASP A 31 -14.63 -21.31 9.97
CA ASP A 31 -14.84 -20.41 11.11
C ASP A 31 -14.06 -20.82 12.37
N SER A 32 -13.90 -22.13 12.59
CA SER A 32 -13.09 -22.68 13.68
C SER A 32 -11.61 -22.37 13.52
N GLU A 33 -11.09 -22.42 12.28
CA GLU A 33 -9.71 -22.02 11.99
C GLU A 33 -9.55 -20.52 12.18
N HIS A 34 -10.53 -19.71 11.81
CA HIS A 34 -10.49 -18.26 12.01
C HIS A 34 -10.33 -17.89 13.49
N HIS A 35 -11.16 -18.46 14.36
CA HIS A 35 -11.03 -18.25 15.81
C HIS A 35 -9.70 -18.73 16.38
N LEU A 36 -9.15 -19.83 15.84
CA LEU A 36 -7.84 -20.34 16.27
C LEU A 36 -6.71 -19.38 15.86
N PHE A 37 -6.79 -18.80 14.68
CA PHE A 37 -5.82 -17.80 14.21
C PHE A 37 -5.85 -16.53 15.06
N GLU A 38 -7.04 -16.00 15.36
CA GLU A 38 -7.19 -14.82 16.23
C GLU A 38 -6.65 -15.07 17.65
N SER A 39 -6.93 -16.26 18.20
CA SER A 39 -6.40 -16.66 19.52
C SER A 39 -4.87 -16.72 19.52
N LEU A 40 -4.26 -17.34 18.50
CA LEU A 40 -2.80 -17.41 18.35
C LEU A 40 -2.17 -16.03 18.14
N ALA A 41 -2.82 -15.16 17.37
CA ALA A 41 -2.37 -13.79 17.15
C ALA A 41 -2.38 -12.98 18.47
N SER A 42 -3.41 -13.17 19.30
CA SER A 42 -3.51 -12.54 20.62
C SER A 42 -2.44 -13.05 21.58
N ASP A 43 -2.16 -14.36 21.61
CA ASP A 43 -1.09 -14.94 22.45
C ASP A 43 0.30 -14.40 22.06
N VAL A 44 0.57 -14.21 20.76
CA VAL A 44 1.84 -13.62 20.29
C VAL A 44 1.93 -12.14 20.63
N ALA A 45 0.83 -11.38 20.47
CA ALA A 45 0.78 -9.98 20.85
C ALA A 45 0.96 -9.77 22.37
N GLU A 46 0.40 -10.65 23.20
CA GLU A 46 0.59 -10.61 24.65
C GLU A 46 2.05 -10.89 25.04
N PHE A 47 2.71 -11.83 24.36
CA PHE A 47 4.14 -12.09 24.56
C PHE A 47 5.01 -10.89 24.17
N ASP A 48 4.71 -10.24 23.04
CA ASP A 48 5.45 -9.07 22.56
C ASP A 48 5.18 -7.80 23.40
N ALA A 49 4.03 -7.72 24.09
CA ALA A 49 3.70 -6.65 25.02
C ALA A 49 4.39 -6.78 26.40
N ALA A 50 4.95 -7.95 26.73
CA ALA A 50 5.51 -8.24 28.04
C ALA A 50 6.86 -7.58 28.43
N PRO A 51 7.65 -6.87 27.59
CA PRO A 51 8.86 -6.20 28.05
C PRO A 51 8.67 -4.73 28.49
N THR A 52 7.45 -4.18 28.49
CA THR A 52 7.22 -2.76 28.85
C THR A 52 6.05 -2.57 29.81
N ALA A 53 6.24 -2.95 31.06
CA ALA A 53 5.34 -2.58 32.16
C ALA A 53 6.06 -1.69 33.19
N ALA A 54 6.51 -0.51 32.76
CA ALA A 54 6.72 0.61 33.66
C ALA A 54 5.37 1.36 33.80
N LYS A 55 4.71 1.05 34.91
CA LYS A 55 3.49 1.63 35.48
C LYS A 55 3.24 3.11 35.12
N VAL A 56 2.17 3.39 34.38
CA VAL A 56 1.50 4.70 34.34
C VAL A 56 0.02 4.49 34.61
N GLU A 57 -0.45 5.15 35.67
CA GLU A 57 -1.79 5.15 36.23
C GLU A 57 -2.76 5.98 35.36
N PRO A 58 -4.04 5.57 35.19
CA PRO A 58 -4.96 6.26 34.28
C PRO A 58 -5.69 7.41 34.98
N ALA A 59 -5.56 8.63 34.44
CA ALA A 59 -6.35 9.81 34.79
C ALA A 59 -7.24 10.25 33.60
N PRO A 60 -8.42 10.86 33.84
CA PRO A 60 -9.49 11.06 32.84
C PRO A 60 -9.19 12.20 31.83
N PRO A 61 -9.93 12.27 30.69
CA PRO A 61 -9.51 13.03 29.52
C PRO A 61 -9.90 14.51 29.58
N PRO A 62 -9.05 15.40 29.04
CA PRO A 62 -9.57 16.53 28.30
C PRO A 62 -8.84 16.80 26.97
N SER A 63 -9.65 17.00 25.92
CA SER A 63 -9.47 17.82 24.71
C SER A 63 -8.26 17.62 23.78
N PRO A 64 -8.45 17.73 22.44
CA PRO A 64 -7.45 17.38 21.45
C PRO A 64 -6.42 18.53 21.29
N ALA A 65 -5.19 18.26 21.69
CA ALA A 65 -4.00 19.07 21.40
C ALA A 65 -2.95 18.20 20.68
N PRO A 66 -2.04 18.80 19.90
CA PRO A 66 -1.44 18.21 18.69
C PRO A 66 -0.57 16.98 18.95
N ALA A 67 -0.58 16.07 17.96
CA ALA A 67 0.20 14.84 17.94
C ALA A 67 1.67 15.07 18.37
N PRO A 68 2.21 14.28 19.32
CA PRO A 68 3.62 14.35 19.67
C PRO A 68 4.47 13.89 18.49
N SER A 69 5.50 14.69 18.20
CA SER A 69 6.50 14.41 17.18
C SER A 69 7.19 13.06 17.47
N PRO A 70 7.50 12.24 16.45
CA PRO A 70 8.21 10.98 16.67
C PRO A 70 9.58 11.24 17.30
N PRO A 71 10.07 10.33 18.17
CA PRO A 71 11.40 10.45 18.75
C PRO A 71 12.45 10.32 17.64
N THR A 72 13.11 11.42 17.32
CA THR A 72 14.41 11.48 16.64
C THR A 72 15.48 10.91 17.56
N THR A 73 15.47 9.59 17.75
CA THR A 73 16.66 8.87 18.20
C THR A 73 17.55 8.73 16.97
N PRO A 74 18.70 9.43 16.88
CA PRO A 74 19.62 9.19 15.78
C PRO A 74 20.04 7.72 15.82
N PRO A 75 20.02 6.99 14.69
CA PRO A 75 20.51 5.63 14.66
C PRO A 75 21.94 5.67 15.20
N ALA A 76 22.17 4.92 16.27
CA ALA A 76 23.51 4.70 16.79
C ALA A 76 24.36 4.29 15.59
N MET A 77 25.37 5.10 15.25
CA MET A 77 26.42 4.75 14.30
C MET A 77 27.01 3.43 14.78
N GLN A 78 26.50 2.32 14.27
CA GLN A 78 27.06 1.03 14.57
C GLN A 78 28.48 1.06 14.01
N ALA A 79 29.42 0.82 14.91
CA ALA A 79 30.84 0.77 14.61
C ALA A 79 31.06 -0.06 13.34
N GLN A 80 31.89 0.46 12.43
CA GLN A 80 32.30 -0.18 11.19
C GLN A 80 32.94 -1.55 11.49
N GLY A 81 32.11 -2.56 11.74
CA GLY A 81 32.51 -3.94 11.82
C GLY A 81 32.96 -4.37 10.44
N LYS A 82 34.05 -5.14 10.37
CA LYS A 82 34.48 -5.76 9.12
C LYS A 82 33.28 -6.52 8.55
N ILE A 83 32.80 -6.08 7.39
CA ILE A 83 31.72 -6.78 6.69
C ILE A 83 32.26 -8.15 6.30
N ASP A 84 31.60 -9.20 6.78
CA ASP A 84 31.96 -10.54 6.38
C ASP A 84 31.71 -10.71 4.88
N THR A 85 32.63 -11.40 4.21
CA THR A 85 32.53 -11.75 2.79
C THR A 85 31.22 -12.48 2.47
N ALA A 86 30.74 -13.34 3.36
CA ALA A 86 29.46 -14.03 3.18
C ALA A 86 28.27 -13.05 3.17
N HIS A 87 28.28 -12.06 4.05
CA HIS A 87 27.26 -11.01 4.11
C HIS A 87 27.26 -10.14 2.85
N ALA A 88 28.45 -9.78 2.36
CA ALA A 88 28.58 -9.01 1.14
C ALA A 88 28.03 -9.76 -0.10
N VAL A 89 28.32 -11.07 -0.20
CA VAL A 89 27.80 -11.91 -1.29
C VAL A 89 26.27 -12.01 -1.25
N GLU A 90 25.67 -12.14 -0.07
CA GLU A 90 24.21 -12.20 0.06
C GLU A 90 23.55 -10.88 -0.35
N ILE A 91 24.11 -9.73 0.05
CA ILE A 91 23.63 -8.41 -0.40
C ILE A 91 23.69 -8.30 -1.93
N CYS A 92 24.80 -8.72 -2.56
CA CYS A 92 24.92 -8.72 -4.01
C CYS A 92 23.85 -9.58 -4.70
N ARG A 93 23.58 -10.80 -4.19
CA ARG A 93 22.53 -11.68 -4.73
C ARG A 93 21.13 -11.07 -4.63
N ILE A 94 20.84 -10.41 -3.51
CA ILE A 94 19.56 -9.70 -3.31
C ILE A 94 19.42 -8.56 -4.32
N CYS A 95 20.46 -7.76 -4.50
CA CYS A 95 20.45 -6.68 -5.49
C CYS A 95 20.34 -7.22 -6.92
N GLU A 96 20.98 -8.34 -7.25
CA GLU A 96 20.88 -8.97 -8.57
C GLU A 96 19.46 -9.48 -8.84
N ALA A 97 18.85 -10.19 -7.89
CA ALA A 97 17.49 -10.71 -8.02
C ALA A 97 16.43 -9.60 -8.20
N ALA A 98 16.69 -8.41 -7.66
CA ALA A 98 15.83 -7.23 -7.81
C ALA A 98 16.22 -6.33 -8.99
N ASP A 99 17.21 -6.73 -9.81
CA ASP A 99 17.79 -5.94 -10.89
C ASP A 99 18.25 -4.51 -10.43
N ALA A 100 18.75 -4.46 -9.20
CA ALA A 100 19.14 -3.26 -8.46
C ALA A 100 20.63 -3.27 -8.11
N MET A 101 21.49 -3.83 -8.98
CA MET A 101 22.94 -3.96 -8.75
C MET A 101 23.65 -2.63 -8.48
N HIS A 102 23.11 -1.50 -8.96
CA HIS A 102 23.62 -0.16 -8.67
C HIS A 102 23.56 0.21 -7.17
N LEU A 103 22.71 -0.45 -6.37
CA LEU A 103 22.63 -0.24 -4.93
C LEU A 103 23.71 -0.98 -4.14
N ALA A 104 24.22 -2.12 -4.65
CA ALA A 104 25.06 -3.03 -3.88
C ALA A 104 26.27 -2.32 -3.26
N SER A 105 26.99 -1.51 -4.03
CA SER A 105 28.16 -0.76 -3.52
C SER A 105 27.79 0.19 -2.39
N GLY A 106 26.65 0.88 -2.48
CA GLY A 106 26.19 1.81 -1.43
C GLY A 106 25.81 1.07 -0.16
N LEU A 107 25.07 -0.04 -0.30
CA LEU A 107 24.66 -0.89 0.83
C LEU A 107 25.86 -1.50 1.56
N LEU A 108 26.87 -1.94 0.82
CA LEU A 108 28.12 -2.45 1.40
C LEU A 108 28.89 -1.35 2.13
N VAL A 109 29.01 -0.14 1.56
CA VAL A 109 29.71 0.96 2.25
C VAL A 109 28.95 1.42 3.50
N GLU A 110 27.62 1.43 3.43
CA GLU A 110 26.75 1.77 4.57
C GLU A 110 26.73 0.69 5.66
N GLY A 111 27.19 -0.53 5.36
CA GLY A 111 27.20 -1.64 6.31
C GLY A 111 25.80 -2.13 6.69
N VAL A 112 24.82 -2.01 5.78
CA VAL A 112 23.43 -2.41 6.07
C VAL A 112 23.31 -3.91 6.32
N THR A 113 22.28 -4.28 7.07
CA THR A 113 21.91 -5.68 7.28
C THR A 113 21.31 -6.31 6.02
N VAL A 114 21.30 -7.65 5.95
CA VAL A 114 20.63 -8.39 4.87
C VAL A 114 19.13 -8.04 4.80
N ALA A 115 18.48 -7.84 5.95
CA ALA A 115 17.06 -7.48 6.02
C ALA A 115 16.79 -6.10 5.39
N GLU A 116 17.58 -5.08 5.75
CA GLU A 116 17.48 -3.74 5.17
C GLU A 116 17.83 -3.74 3.68
N ALA A 117 18.81 -4.54 3.25
CA ALA A 117 19.12 -4.70 1.84
C ALA A 117 17.95 -5.28 1.04
N ARG A 118 17.25 -6.30 1.57
CA ARG A 118 16.03 -6.86 0.97
C ARG A 118 14.92 -5.84 0.88
N GLU A 119 14.69 -5.07 1.95
CA GLU A 119 13.66 -4.03 1.96
C GLU A 119 13.93 -2.98 0.87
N ARG A 120 15.16 -2.45 0.80
CA ARG A 120 15.54 -1.45 -0.20
C ARG A 120 15.47 -2.00 -1.62
N ALA A 121 15.97 -3.21 -1.85
CA ALA A 121 15.87 -3.88 -3.14
C ALA A 121 14.41 -4.13 -3.56
N GLY A 122 13.56 -4.53 -2.60
CA GLY A 122 12.11 -4.69 -2.79
C GLY A 122 11.44 -3.38 -3.20
N ALA A 123 11.78 -2.26 -2.53
CA ALA A 123 11.27 -0.95 -2.88
C ALA A 123 11.61 -0.55 -4.33
N VAL A 124 12.82 -0.87 -4.81
CA VAL A 124 13.21 -0.63 -6.21
C VAL A 124 12.33 -1.40 -7.20
N SER A 125 12.12 -2.69 -6.93
CA SER A 125 11.23 -3.54 -7.75
C SER A 125 9.82 -2.97 -7.79
N THR A 126 9.25 -2.61 -6.63
CA THR A 126 7.91 -2.04 -6.54
C THR A 126 7.77 -0.72 -7.30
N ILE A 127 8.75 0.17 -7.21
CA ILE A 127 8.74 1.45 -7.95
C ILE A 127 8.73 1.19 -9.46
N ARG A 128 9.56 0.27 -9.96
CA ARG A 128 9.60 -0.08 -11.39
C ARG A 128 8.28 -0.67 -11.87
N GLU A 129 7.69 -1.59 -11.11
CA GLU A 129 6.41 -2.20 -11.46
C GLU A 129 5.26 -1.18 -11.46
N MET A 130 5.24 -0.27 -10.48
CA MET A 130 4.27 0.83 -10.41
C MET A 130 4.37 1.74 -11.63
N VAL A 131 5.57 2.18 -12.00
CA VAL A 131 5.78 3.04 -13.18
C VAL A 131 5.44 2.29 -14.46
N ALA A 132 5.84 1.03 -14.61
CA ALA A 132 5.49 0.22 -15.78
C ALA A 132 3.97 0.05 -15.92
N THR A 133 3.27 -0.16 -14.81
CA THR A 133 1.80 -0.27 -14.81
C THR A 133 1.14 1.07 -15.14
N ALA A 134 1.59 2.17 -14.53
CA ALA A 134 1.06 3.49 -14.81
C ALA A 134 1.34 3.94 -16.26
N HIS A 135 2.50 3.59 -16.82
CA HIS A 135 2.83 3.83 -18.23
C HIS A 135 1.90 3.05 -19.17
N ARG A 136 1.56 1.79 -18.86
CA ARG A 136 0.59 1.01 -19.65
C ARG A 136 -0.80 1.65 -19.65
N LEU A 137 -1.21 2.25 -18.53
CA LEU A 137 -2.51 2.91 -18.40
C LEU A 137 -2.53 4.27 -19.10
N SER A 138 -1.49 5.08 -18.90
CA SER A 138 -1.41 6.45 -19.40
C SER A 138 -0.03 6.76 -19.98
N PRO A 139 0.28 6.26 -21.21
CA PRO A 139 1.60 6.42 -21.81
C PRO A 139 2.01 7.89 -22.03
N ALA A 140 1.03 8.77 -22.25
CA ALA A 140 1.25 10.20 -22.44
C ALA A 140 1.62 10.93 -21.14
N ALA A 141 1.17 10.43 -19.99
CA ALA A 141 1.36 11.08 -18.69
C ALA A 141 2.60 10.57 -17.94
N VAL A 142 2.93 9.29 -18.12
CA VAL A 142 3.98 8.60 -17.37
C VAL A 142 5.04 8.11 -18.34
N SER A 143 6.27 8.63 -18.23
CA SER A 143 7.41 8.13 -19.00
C SER A 143 7.93 6.80 -18.45
N ILE A 144 8.42 5.93 -19.33
CA ILE A 144 9.09 4.68 -18.94
C ILE A 144 10.37 4.93 -18.14
N ASP A 145 11.04 6.07 -18.36
CA ASP A 145 12.27 6.45 -17.67
C ASP A 145 12.02 7.03 -16.26
N LEU A 146 10.75 7.27 -15.89
CA LEU A 146 10.39 7.90 -14.62
C LEU A 146 10.82 7.06 -13.41
N ALA A 147 10.84 5.73 -13.55
CA ALA A 147 11.34 4.84 -12.51
C ALA A 147 12.82 5.11 -12.20
N ALA A 148 13.65 5.30 -13.22
CA ALA A 148 15.06 5.61 -13.04
C ALA A 148 15.25 6.95 -12.30
N ALA A 149 14.42 7.96 -12.61
CA ALA A 149 14.44 9.25 -11.91
C ALA A 149 14.08 9.11 -10.42
N TYR A 150 13.01 8.39 -10.08
CA TYR A 150 12.64 8.17 -8.68
C TYR A 150 13.72 7.44 -7.88
N LEU A 151 14.40 6.47 -8.50
CA LEU A 151 15.49 5.73 -7.89
C LEU A 151 16.73 6.60 -7.68
N ALA A 152 17.07 7.44 -8.65
CA ALA A 152 18.17 8.40 -8.53
C ALA A 152 17.92 9.42 -7.41
N GLU A 153 16.68 9.87 -7.24
CA GLU A 153 16.25 10.75 -6.14
C GLU A 153 16.09 10.03 -4.79
N ARG A 154 16.31 8.71 -4.74
CA ARG A 154 16.06 7.86 -3.56
C ARG A 154 14.65 8.05 -2.99
N ARG A 155 13.63 8.23 -3.84
CA ARG A 155 12.24 8.37 -3.39
C ARG A 155 11.76 7.08 -2.73
N SER A 156 10.95 7.23 -1.69
CA SER A 156 10.21 6.11 -1.11
C SER A 156 9.09 5.65 -2.06
N VAL A 157 8.65 4.41 -1.91
CA VAL A 157 7.52 3.84 -2.67
C VAL A 157 6.27 4.71 -2.55
N GLN A 158 5.98 5.20 -1.35
CA GLN A 158 4.81 6.04 -1.09
C GLN A 158 4.92 7.42 -1.78
N ALA A 159 6.11 8.03 -1.79
CA ALA A 159 6.33 9.30 -2.49
C ALA A 159 6.22 9.13 -4.01
N ALA A 160 6.77 8.04 -4.56
CA ALA A 160 6.62 7.69 -5.98
C ALA A 160 5.15 7.46 -6.35
N ARG A 161 4.38 6.78 -5.48
CA ARG A 161 2.94 6.55 -5.69
C ARG A 161 2.15 7.85 -5.71
N ALA A 162 2.40 8.74 -4.77
CA ALA A 162 1.72 10.03 -4.70
C ALA A 162 2.01 10.90 -5.95
N ASP A 163 3.28 10.92 -6.38
CA ASP A 163 3.70 11.66 -7.57
C ASP A 163 3.09 11.08 -8.86
N LEU A 164 3.08 9.76 -9.02
CA LEU A 164 2.39 9.09 -10.14
C LEU A 164 0.90 9.42 -10.17
N PHE A 165 0.23 9.37 -9.02
CA PHE A 165 -1.20 9.71 -8.93
C PHE A 165 -1.44 11.16 -9.35
N ALA A 166 -0.66 12.10 -8.82
CA ALA A 166 -0.78 13.51 -9.20
C ALA A 166 -0.57 13.75 -10.70
N ARG A 167 0.37 13.04 -11.34
CA ARG A 167 0.60 13.12 -12.79
C ARG A 167 -0.58 12.59 -13.61
N MET A 168 -1.15 11.46 -13.21
CA MET A 168 -2.31 10.90 -13.91
C MET A 168 -3.52 11.81 -13.79
N VAL A 169 -3.79 12.34 -12.59
CA VAL A 169 -4.88 13.30 -12.37
C VAL A 169 -4.67 14.57 -13.19
N ALA A 170 -3.46 15.15 -13.17
CA ALA A 170 -3.16 16.34 -13.98
C ALA A 170 -3.31 16.08 -15.48
N ALA A 171 -2.96 14.88 -15.95
CA ALA A 171 -3.17 14.51 -17.34
C ALA A 171 -4.67 14.31 -17.68
N GLU A 172 -5.44 13.72 -16.76
CA GLU A 172 -6.90 13.60 -16.90
C GLU A 172 -7.57 14.98 -16.91
N GLU A 173 -7.16 15.92 -16.06
CA GLU A 173 -7.67 17.29 -16.05
C GLU A 173 -7.34 18.02 -17.36
N ALA A 174 -6.10 17.87 -17.86
CA ALA A 174 -5.69 18.46 -19.13
C ALA A 174 -6.47 17.91 -20.34
N VAL A 175 -6.92 16.65 -20.27
CA VAL A 175 -7.77 16.03 -21.30
C VAL A 175 -9.26 16.34 -21.04
N GLY A 176 -9.65 16.50 -19.78
CA GLY A 176 -11.02 16.71 -19.31
C GLY A 176 -11.56 18.12 -19.50
N GLU A 177 -10.70 19.12 -19.71
CA GLU A 177 -11.12 20.48 -20.05
C GLU A 177 -11.89 20.58 -21.39
N ILE A 178 -11.95 19.51 -22.20
CA ILE A 178 -12.61 19.53 -23.51
C ILE A 178 -13.40 18.23 -23.77
N SER A 179 -14.45 17.94 -22.99
CA SER A 179 -15.62 17.24 -23.53
C SER A 179 -16.88 17.52 -22.74
N SER A 180 -17.13 18.80 -22.46
CA SER A 180 -18.51 19.28 -22.60
C SER A 180 -18.82 19.24 -24.09
N HIS A 181 -19.21 18.07 -24.59
CA HIS A 181 -19.81 17.98 -25.91
C HIS A 181 -21.03 18.91 -25.87
N PRO A 182 -21.08 20.05 -26.58
CA PRO A 182 -22.38 20.54 -26.96
C PRO A 182 -23.01 19.37 -27.71
N PRO A 183 -24.18 18.86 -27.29
CA PRO A 183 -24.84 17.80 -28.03
C PRO A 183 -24.96 18.26 -29.49
N PRO A 184 -24.73 17.37 -30.47
CA PRO A 184 -24.95 17.74 -31.86
C PRO A 184 -26.36 18.32 -31.98
N PRO A 185 -26.55 19.45 -32.68
CA PRO A 185 -27.84 20.15 -32.73
C PRO A 185 -28.99 19.26 -33.24
N SER A 186 -28.69 18.12 -33.86
CA SER A 186 -29.67 17.14 -34.34
C SER A 186 -30.18 16.11 -33.31
N MET A 187 -29.59 15.98 -32.11
CA MET A 187 -30.03 14.99 -31.11
C MET A 187 -30.75 15.56 -29.88
N VAL A 188 -30.61 16.86 -29.61
CA VAL A 188 -31.30 17.51 -28.47
C VAL A 188 -32.82 17.55 -28.68
N ALA A 189 -33.26 17.76 -29.92
CA ALA A 189 -34.68 17.89 -30.23
C ALA A 189 -35.44 16.57 -30.05
N SER A 190 -34.89 15.43 -30.50
CA SER A 190 -35.52 14.11 -30.32
C SER A 190 -35.41 13.63 -28.87
N GLY A 191 -34.25 13.78 -28.22
CA GLY A 191 -34.06 13.32 -26.85
C GLY A 191 -35.03 13.98 -25.85
N ILE A 192 -35.27 15.29 -25.96
CA ILE A 192 -36.21 15.99 -25.07
C ILE A 192 -37.65 15.56 -25.35
N ALA A 193 -38.03 15.37 -26.62
CA ALA A 193 -39.37 14.92 -27.01
C ALA A 193 -39.65 13.49 -26.52
N ASP A 194 -38.69 12.58 -26.68
CA ASP A 194 -38.81 11.18 -26.27
C ASP A 194 -38.81 11.03 -24.74
N THR A 195 -37.97 11.81 -24.04
CA THR A 195 -37.97 11.84 -22.57
C THR A 195 -39.29 12.38 -22.04
N ARG A 196 -39.84 13.45 -22.67
CA ARG A 196 -41.15 14.00 -22.32
C ARG A 196 -42.28 13.01 -22.59
N ALA A 197 -42.27 12.31 -23.74
CA ALA A 197 -43.26 11.30 -24.07
C ALA A 197 -43.24 10.11 -23.09
N SER A 198 -42.04 9.66 -22.70
CA SER A 198 -41.86 8.62 -21.69
C SER A 198 -42.41 9.05 -20.33
N MET A 199 -42.10 10.28 -19.90
CA MET A 199 -42.58 10.84 -18.63
C MET A 199 -44.11 10.98 -18.60
N VAL A 200 -44.71 11.45 -19.69
CA VAL A 200 -46.17 11.53 -19.86
C VAL A 200 -46.82 10.15 -19.77
N LYS A 201 -46.21 9.13 -20.38
CA LYS A 201 -46.70 7.75 -20.30
C LYS A 201 -46.67 7.21 -18.86
N VAL A 202 -45.59 7.47 -18.11
CA VAL A 202 -45.47 7.08 -16.70
C VAL A 202 -46.47 7.81 -15.81
N LEU A 203 -46.68 9.11 -16.01
CA LEU A 203 -47.66 9.89 -15.24
C LEU A 203 -49.10 9.43 -15.49
N ARG A 204 -49.46 9.17 -16.75
CA ARG A 204 -50.78 8.64 -17.11
C ARG A 204 -51.02 7.24 -16.53
N ALA A 205 -50.00 6.37 -16.52
CA ALA A 205 -50.10 5.06 -15.88
C ALA A 205 -50.36 5.15 -14.35
N ARG A 206 -49.99 6.27 -13.73
CA ARG A 206 -50.27 6.57 -12.31
C ARG A 206 -51.56 7.37 -12.10
N GLY A 207 -52.38 7.57 -13.14
CA GLY A 207 -53.62 8.34 -13.07
C GLY A 207 -53.42 9.85 -12.91
N ILE A 208 -52.19 10.35 -13.11
CA ILE A 208 -51.88 11.78 -13.04
C ILE A 208 -51.94 12.33 -14.47
N GLU A 209 -52.88 13.22 -14.73
CA GLU A 209 -53.00 13.87 -16.03
C GLU A 209 -52.05 15.07 -16.09
N PRO A 210 -51.00 15.05 -16.94
CA PRO A 210 -50.07 16.16 -17.01
C PRO A 210 -50.78 17.38 -17.61
N ARG A 211 -50.99 18.40 -16.79
CA ARG A 211 -51.56 19.67 -17.21
C ARG A 211 -50.56 20.37 -18.13
N SER A 212 -50.93 20.57 -19.40
CA SER A 212 -50.13 21.33 -20.34
C SER A 212 -49.87 22.74 -19.78
N PRO A 213 -48.63 23.26 -19.84
CA PRO A 213 -48.38 24.67 -19.57
C PRO A 213 -49.04 25.57 -20.62
#